data_AF-A0A7X8LDS3-F1
#
_entry.id   AF-A0A7X8LDS3-F1
#
_cell.length_a   1.000
_cell.length_b   1.000
_cell.length_c   1.000
_cell.angle_alpha   90.00
_cell.angle_beta   90.00
_cell.angle_gamma   90.00
#
_symmetry.space_group_name_H-M   'P 1'
#
loop_
_entity.id
_entity.type
_entity.pdbx_description
1 polymer ?
#
loop_
_entity_poly.entity_id
_entity_poly.type
_entity_poly.pdbx_seq_one_letter_code
_entity_poly.pdbx_strand_id
1 'polypeptide(L)'
;MQEEVYIVSFEEKDMKKNKKMILIPLVVAIASQFNISIMNSGFVVSAGIIVLISFLLYYENLRPIIMGFISGLLVYIFRLVLNLLSFGTIDDIVVLYLFEVLFYLFYTIIYSSLIQKIEKDSFNILFIVLVISDFTANLIEVSTRTAMGFSPSIWEVGHTLFIASLVRSAIIWLIYYVFKYYGFSLLRQEHQKRYKKLILLTSQLKTELYWIEKNMDHIEKVMKESYELYEKINGKEDRDTWSNRALSIASNVHEIKKENNLVIRGIQEITESEFKDKGIEYKDIVNILSETMEREGRRIGKSIKFDFHVNNNFFMNNHYFLISILRNLIMNSMDAIDNTRRDGKISLIDKIENANHIFIISDNGSGIDEESLNHIFSPGFSTKINYNTGEINRGLGLSIIQNIVVEKFHGNIKVESKIGQGTTFYIYIPKEILEE
;
A
#
# COMPACT_ATOMS: atom_id res chain seq x y z
N MET A 1 9.66 12.69 23.14
CA MET A 1 9.14 11.82 22.06
C MET A 1 9.01 12.69 20.83
N GLN A 2 10.01 12.62 19.96
CA GLN A 2 10.13 13.41 18.74
C GLN A 2 9.05 12.99 17.73
N GLU A 3 8.35 13.98 17.19
CA GLU A 3 7.46 13.85 16.05
C GLU A 3 8.31 13.66 14.78
N GLU A 4 8.66 12.41 14.46
CA GLU A 4 9.07 12.05 13.11
C GLU A 4 7.81 11.85 12.26
N VAL A 5 7.40 12.93 11.58
CA VAL A 5 6.42 12.87 10.50
C VAL A 5 7.09 12.20 9.31
N TYR A 6 6.94 10.88 9.20
CA TYR A 6 7.20 10.14 7.97
C TYR A 6 6.24 10.67 6.90
N ILE A 7 6.78 11.47 5.98
CA ILE A 7 6.13 11.82 4.72
C ILE A 7 6.04 10.54 3.91
N VAL A 8 4.88 9.88 3.98
CA VAL A 8 4.54 8.76 3.09
C VAL A 8 4.50 9.31 1.68
N SER A 9 5.50 8.95 0.88
CA SER A 9 5.51 9.14 -0.56
C SER A 9 4.32 8.39 -1.14
N PHE A 10 3.27 9.13 -1.51
CA PHE A 10 2.21 8.58 -2.34
C PHE A 10 2.81 8.20 -3.69
N GLU A 11 2.77 6.90 -4.00
CA GLU A 11 2.84 6.42 -5.38
C GLU A 11 1.66 7.02 -6.16
N GLU A 12 1.88 8.19 -6.74
CA GLU A 12 1.02 8.72 -7.79
C GLU A 12 1.03 7.73 -8.95
N LYS A 13 -0.14 7.44 -9.52
CA LYS A 13 -0.30 6.80 -10.83
C LYS A 13 0.51 7.59 -11.86
N ASP A 14 1.76 7.18 -12.02
CA ASP A 14 2.77 7.99 -12.67
C ASP A 14 2.60 7.90 -14.19
N MET A 15 2.18 9.00 -14.79
CA MET A 15 2.47 9.22 -16.20
C MET A 15 4.01 9.12 -16.33
N LYS A 16 4.52 8.05 -16.97
CA LYS A 16 5.97 7.78 -17.11
C LYS A 16 6.74 9.09 -17.32
N LYS A 17 7.83 9.32 -16.57
CA LYS A 17 8.67 10.54 -16.59
C LYS A 17 8.86 11.17 -17.98
N ASN A 18 9.05 10.34 -19.00
CA ASN A 18 9.22 10.75 -20.40
C ASN A 18 7.97 11.44 -21.00
N LYS A 19 6.76 11.02 -20.60
CA LYS A 19 5.50 11.66 -21.01
C LYS A 19 5.34 13.05 -20.40
N LYS A 20 5.73 13.25 -19.13
CA LYS A 20 5.66 14.57 -18.45
C LYS A 20 6.59 15.61 -19.11
N MET A 21 7.77 15.19 -19.56
CA MET A 21 8.73 16.06 -20.25
C MET A 21 8.24 16.59 -21.62
N ILE A 22 7.27 15.94 -22.25
CA ILE A 22 6.71 16.37 -23.54
C ILE A 22 5.36 17.08 -23.35
N LEU A 23 4.51 16.55 -22.47
CA LEU A 23 3.15 17.09 -22.29
C LEU A 23 3.17 18.48 -21.65
N ILE A 24 4.00 18.70 -20.62
CA ILE A 24 4.03 19.98 -19.90
C ILE A 24 4.47 21.13 -20.84
N PRO A 25 5.59 21.02 -21.60
CA PRO A 25 5.97 22.07 -22.55
C PRO A 25 4.92 22.34 -23.64
N LEU A 26 4.17 21.33 -24.07
CA LEU A 26 3.05 21.51 -25.02
C LEU A 26 1.91 22.33 -24.41
N VAL A 27 1.51 22.01 -23.17
CA VAL A 27 0.49 22.79 -22.44
C VAL A 27 0.97 24.22 -22.22
N VAL A 28 2.25 24.42 -21.90
CA VAL A 28 2.86 25.75 -21.78
C VAL A 28 2.79 26.53 -23.09
N ALA A 29 3.10 25.89 -24.23
CA ALA A 29 3.02 26.53 -25.55
C ALA A 29 1.60 26.99 -25.89
N ILE A 30 0.57 26.17 -25.60
CA ILE A 30 -0.83 26.54 -25.79
C ILE A 30 -1.22 27.67 -24.83
N ALA A 31 -0.87 27.56 -23.55
CA ALA A 31 -1.16 28.58 -22.55
C ALA A 31 -0.50 29.92 -22.90
N SER A 32 0.66 29.91 -23.56
CA SER A 32 1.38 31.14 -23.93
C SER A 32 0.64 32.06 -24.90
N GLN A 33 -0.42 31.57 -25.54
CA GLN A 33 -1.30 32.35 -26.43
C GLN A 33 -2.29 33.22 -25.65
N PHE A 34 -2.57 32.88 -24.39
CA PHE A 34 -3.39 33.70 -23.52
C PHE A 34 -2.52 34.80 -22.93
N ASN A 35 -2.81 36.00 -23.41
CA ASN A 35 -2.01 37.19 -23.21
C ASN A 35 -2.89 38.24 -22.55
N ILE A 36 -2.62 38.57 -21.29
CA ILE A 36 -3.36 39.62 -20.56
C ILE A 36 -2.58 40.91 -20.74
N SER A 37 -3.14 41.88 -21.46
CA SER A 37 -2.57 43.23 -21.54
C SER A 37 -2.81 43.96 -20.23
N ILE A 38 -1.75 44.23 -19.48
CA ILE A 38 -1.84 45.01 -18.24
C ILE A 38 -1.30 46.40 -18.55
N MET A 39 -2.19 47.40 -18.42
CA MET A 39 -1.97 48.82 -18.73
C MET A 39 -1.75 49.13 -20.22
N ASN A 40 -2.09 50.36 -20.61
CA ASN A 40 -1.95 50.93 -21.97
C ASN A 40 -0.48 51.03 -22.47
N SER A 41 0.48 50.38 -21.81
CA SER A 41 1.91 50.42 -22.10
C SER A 41 2.40 49.30 -23.04
N GLY A 42 1.49 48.56 -23.68
CA GLY A 42 1.85 47.49 -24.63
C GLY A 42 2.49 46.25 -24.00
N PHE A 43 2.46 46.11 -22.66
CA PHE A 43 3.03 44.95 -21.97
C PHE A 43 2.00 43.84 -21.81
N VAL A 44 2.39 42.64 -22.24
CA VAL A 44 1.53 41.47 -22.31
C VAL A 44 2.05 40.40 -21.36
N VAL A 45 1.22 40.01 -20.38
CA VAL A 45 1.53 38.88 -19.50
C VAL A 45 1.10 37.59 -20.18
N SER A 46 2.08 36.78 -20.57
CA SER A 46 1.83 35.44 -21.14
C SER A 46 1.53 34.44 -20.02
N ALA A 47 0.43 33.70 -20.14
CA ALA A 47 0.08 32.66 -19.17
C ALA A 47 1.01 31.43 -19.24
N GLY A 48 1.83 31.28 -20.29
CA GLY A 48 2.73 30.15 -20.48
C GLY A 48 3.75 29.99 -19.35
N ILE A 49 4.41 31.08 -18.94
CA ILE A 49 5.42 31.02 -17.87
C ILE A 49 4.79 30.72 -16.51
N ILE A 50 3.58 31.22 -16.24
CA ILE A 50 2.84 30.92 -15.02
C ILE A 50 2.60 29.42 -14.92
N VAL A 51 2.09 28.82 -16.01
CA VAL A 51 1.84 27.37 -16.09
C VAL A 51 3.12 26.56 -15.92
N LEU A 52 4.21 26.95 -16.57
CA LEU A 52 5.49 26.24 -16.46
C LEU A 52 5.97 26.19 -15.00
N ILE A 53 5.98 27.34 -14.32
CA ILE A 53 6.47 27.42 -12.94
C ILE A 53 5.52 26.72 -11.97
N SER A 54 4.19 26.80 -12.17
CA SER A 54 3.25 26.02 -11.37
C SER A 54 3.52 24.51 -11.46
N PHE A 55 3.84 23.98 -12.66
CA PHE A 55 4.22 22.58 -12.80
C PHE A 55 5.58 22.23 -12.17
N LEU A 56 6.56 23.13 -12.25
CA LEU A 56 7.86 22.92 -11.59
C LEU A 56 7.76 22.97 -10.05
N LEU A 57 6.78 23.71 -9.51
CA LEU A 57 6.49 23.73 -8.07
C LEU A 57 5.72 22.49 -7.62
N TYR A 58 4.81 21.98 -8.46
CA TYR A 58 4.01 20.79 -8.15
C TYR A 58 4.82 19.49 -8.27
N TYR A 59 5.64 19.33 -9.31
CA TYR A 59 6.41 18.11 -9.55
C TYR A 59 7.90 18.26 -9.20
N GLU A 60 8.36 17.53 -8.20
CA GLU A 60 9.76 17.60 -7.75
C GLU A 60 10.77 16.92 -8.70
N ASN A 61 10.30 15.97 -9.51
CA ASN A 61 11.15 15.15 -10.38
C ASN A 61 11.48 15.78 -11.74
N LEU A 62 11.04 17.02 -11.98
CA LEU A 62 11.29 17.74 -13.22
C LEU A 62 12.64 18.46 -13.16
N ARG A 63 13.38 18.45 -14.27
CA ARG A 63 14.63 19.20 -14.41
C ARG A 63 14.32 20.61 -14.92
N PRO A 64 14.37 21.68 -14.08
CA PRO A 64 13.85 23.00 -14.45
C PRO A 64 14.45 23.57 -15.73
N ILE A 65 15.77 23.48 -15.88
CA ILE A 65 16.53 24.03 -17.02
C ILE A 65 16.09 23.37 -18.34
N ILE A 66 15.95 22.04 -18.34
CA ILE A 66 15.52 21.30 -19.54
C ILE A 66 14.07 21.66 -19.89
N MET A 67 13.19 21.74 -18.89
CA MET A 67 11.79 22.11 -19.09
C MET A 67 11.66 23.54 -19.62
N GLY A 68 12.45 24.49 -19.11
CA GLY A 68 12.49 25.87 -19.59
C GLY A 68 12.94 25.97 -21.04
N PHE A 69 14.01 25.27 -21.40
CA PHE A 69 14.51 25.26 -22.79
C PHE A 69 13.50 24.68 -23.77
N ILE A 70 12.94 23.49 -23.48
CA ILE A 70 11.96 22.85 -24.36
C ILE A 70 10.68 23.69 -24.45
N SER A 71 10.21 24.26 -23.33
CA SER A 71 9.02 25.12 -23.33
C SER A 71 9.25 26.39 -24.12
N GLY A 72 10.40 27.05 -23.96
CA GLY A 72 10.76 28.23 -24.75
C GLY A 72 10.77 27.93 -26.25
N LEU A 73 11.42 26.84 -26.67
CA LEU A 73 11.45 26.41 -28.07
C LEU A 73 10.04 26.10 -28.62
N LEU A 74 9.20 25.41 -27.87
CA LEU A 74 7.85 25.10 -28.33
C LEU A 74 6.96 26.34 -28.39
N VAL A 75 7.05 27.26 -27.42
CA VAL A 75 6.37 28.56 -27.47
C VAL A 75 6.77 29.32 -28.73
N TYR A 76 8.07 29.39 -29.02
CA TYR A 76 8.61 30.01 -30.22
C TYR A 76 8.05 29.39 -31.51
N ILE A 77 8.14 28.07 -31.66
CA ILE A 77 7.61 27.35 -32.83
C ILE A 77 6.12 27.60 -32.97
N PHE A 78 5.36 27.51 -31.88
CA PHE A 78 3.91 27.66 -31.91
C PHE A 78 3.49 29.09 -32.32
N ARG A 79 4.21 30.11 -31.83
CA ARG A 79 3.99 31.51 -32.24
C ARG A 79 4.31 31.74 -33.71
N LEU A 80 5.40 31.17 -34.22
CA LEU A 80 5.73 31.25 -35.65
C LEU A 80 4.66 30.60 -36.53
N VAL A 81 4.19 29.41 -36.16
CA VAL A 81 3.16 28.69 -36.91
C VAL A 81 1.85 29.48 -36.94
N LEU A 82 1.41 30.02 -35.80
CA LEU A 82 0.18 30.82 -35.73
C LEU A 82 0.30 32.12 -36.52
N ASN A 83 1.46 32.76 -36.49
CA ASN A 83 1.71 33.98 -37.24
C ASN A 83 1.72 33.72 -38.75
N LEU A 84 2.36 32.64 -39.20
CA LEU A 84 2.31 32.18 -40.59
C LEU A 84 0.86 31.92 -41.04
N LEU A 85 0.05 31.27 -40.21
CA LEU A 85 -1.36 31.01 -40.50
C LEU A 85 -2.21 32.30 -40.55
N SER A 86 -1.85 33.31 -39.77
CA SER A 86 -2.63 34.54 -39.63
C SER A 86 -2.27 35.61 -40.67
N PHE A 87 -0.98 35.77 -40.99
CA PHE A 87 -0.47 36.89 -41.78
C PHE A 87 0.39 36.48 -42.99
N GLY A 88 0.78 35.20 -43.12
CA GLY A 88 1.45 34.67 -44.31
C GLY A 88 2.94 35.03 -44.48
N THR A 89 3.53 35.84 -43.61
CA THR A 89 4.95 36.25 -43.66
C THR A 89 5.64 36.04 -42.31
N ILE A 90 6.92 35.65 -42.32
CA ILE A 90 7.67 35.30 -41.11
C ILE A 90 8.92 36.18 -40.89
N ASP A 91 9.49 36.77 -41.95
CA ASP A 91 10.89 37.23 -42.00
C ASP A 91 11.27 38.26 -40.92
N ASP A 92 10.37 39.17 -40.55
CA ASP A 92 10.65 40.23 -39.55
C ASP A 92 10.41 39.79 -38.09
N ILE A 93 9.77 38.63 -37.87
CA ILE A 93 9.23 38.25 -36.55
C ILE A 93 10.00 37.07 -35.93
N VAL A 94 10.80 36.35 -36.73
CA VAL A 94 11.69 35.26 -36.28
C VAL A 94 12.57 35.70 -35.12
N VAL A 95 13.29 36.82 -35.29
CA VAL A 95 14.24 37.29 -34.27
C VAL A 95 13.51 37.80 -33.03
N LEU A 96 12.32 38.40 -33.20
CA LEU A 96 11.52 38.93 -32.09
C LEU A 96 11.05 37.82 -31.14
N TYR A 97 10.55 36.70 -31.67
CA TYR A 97 10.12 35.57 -30.82
C TYR A 97 11.29 34.74 -30.29
N LEU A 98 12.48 34.80 -30.89
CA LEU A 98 13.67 34.11 -30.38
C LEU A 98 14.08 34.62 -28.98
N PHE A 99 13.89 35.91 -28.71
CA PHE A 99 14.16 36.49 -27.38
C PHE A 99 13.32 35.84 -26.27
N GLU A 100 12.11 35.37 -26.58
CA GLU A 100 11.27 34.68 -25.60
C GLU A 100 11.88 33.34 -25.15
N VAL A 101 12.58 32.63 -26.05
CA VAL A 101 13.32 31.41 -25.70
C VAL A 101 14.38 31.72 -24.63
N LEU A 102 15.09 32.84 -24.79
CA LEU A 102 16.08 33.31 -23.81
C LEU A 102 15.41 33.60 -22.47
N PHE A 103 14.26 34.28 -22.46
CA PHE A 103 13.50 34.54 -21.24
C PHE A 103 13.18 33.25 -20.46
N TYR A 104 12.57 32.24 -21.12
CA TYR A 104 12.21 30.98 -20.46
C TYR A 104 13.44 30.20 -19.95
N LEU A 105 14.53 30.22 -20.72
CA LEU A 105 15.79 29.57 -20.33
C LEU A 105 16.40 30.25 -19.09
N PHE A 106 16.59 31.57 -19.12
CA PHE A 106 17.20 32.30 -18.02
C PHE A 106 16.33 32.29 -16.76
N TYR A 107 15.00 32.37 -16.91
CA TYR A 107 14.08 32.23 -15.78
C TYR A 107 14.35 30.91 -15.04
N THR A 108 14.34 29.79 -15.77
CA THR A 108 14.46 28.46 -15.15
C THR A 108 15.86 28.17 -14.61
N ILE A 109 16.91 28.75 -15.18
CA ILE A 109 18.28 28.68 -14.64
C ILE A 109 18.35 29.40 -13.29
N ILE A 110 17.87 30.64 -13.22
CA ILE A 110 17.92 31.45 -12.00
C ILE A 110 17.05 30.82 -10.91
N TYR A 111 15.83 30.42 -11.27
CA TYR A 111 14.93 29.70 -10.39
C TYR A 111 15.59 28.43 -9.83
N SER A 112 16.19 27.60 -10.68
CA SER A 112 16.86 26.36 -10.25
C SER A 112 18.04 26.62 -9.32
N SER A 113 18.81 27.69 -9.55
CA SER A 113 19.96 28.02 -8.71
C SER A 113 19.56 28.57 -7.34
N LEU A 114 18.43 29.26 -7.26
CA LEU A 114 17.94 29.84 -6.00
C LEU A 114 17.18 28.81 -5.17
N ILE A 115 16.33 27.99 -5.79
CA ILE A 115 15.51 27.00 -5.08
C ILE A 115 16.34 25.87 -4.44
N GLN A 116 17.49 25.52 -5.01
CA GLN A 116 18.41 24.52 -4.43
C GLN A 116 19.01 24.96 -3.08
N LYS A 117 19.01 26.26 -2.79
CA LYS A 117 19.61 26.83 -1.58
C LYS A 117 18.60 27.07 -0.45
N ILE A 118 17.32 26.73 -0.67
CA ILE A 118 16.21 27.13 0.19
C ILE A 118 15.28 25.93 0.45
N GLU A 119 14.80 25.78 1.69
CA GLU A 119 13.69 24.89 2.00
C GLU A 119 12.39 25.40 1.36
N LYS A 120 11.79 24.60 0.47
CA LYS A 120 10.57 24.94 -0.30
C LYS A 120 9.36 25.31 0.57
N ASP A 121 9.39 24.98 1.85
CA ASP A 121 8.31 25.26 2.79
C ASP A 121 8.28 26.71 3.31
N SER A 122 9.37 27.46 3.11
CA SER A 122 9.42 28.88 3.47
C SER A 122 8.66 29.75 2.46
N PHE A 123 7.37 29.94 2.73
CA PHE A 123 6.40 30.63 1.88
C PHE A 123 6.82 32.02 1.38
N ASN A 124 7.41 32.84 2.26
CA ASN A 124 7.85 34.20 1.90
C ASN A 124 9.10 34.17 1.02
N ILE A 125 9.98 33.19 1.23
CA ILE A 125 11.23 33.06 0.48
C ILE A 125 10.93 32.60 -0.94
N LEU A 126 9.97 31.67 -1.12
CA LEU A 126 9.54 31.24 -2.46
C LEU A 126 9.04 32.42 -3.31
N PHE A 127 8.21 33.31 -2.73
CA PHE A 127 7.73 34.49 -3.45
C PHE A 127 8.88 35.39 -3.92
N ILE A 128 9.86 35.64 -3.04
CA ILE A 128 11.05 36.45 -3.37
C ILE A 128 11.86 35.79 -4.51
N VAL A 129 12.05 34.47 -4.47
CA VAL A 129 12.75 33.72 -5.52
C VAL A 129 12.04 33.86 -6.87
N LEU A 130 10.70 33.77 -6.90
CA LEU A 130 9.92 33.93 -8.12
C LEU A 130 10.08 35.34 -8.71
N VAL A 131 10.00 36.38 -7.87
CA VAL A 131 10.15 37.79 -8.30
C VAL A 131 11.55 38.05 -8.86
N ILE A 132 12.59 37.59 -8.17
CA ILE A 132 13.99 37.76 -8.62
C ILE A 132 14.20 37.01 -9.94
N SER A 133 13.73 35.78 -10.05
CA SER A 133 13.89 34.97 -11.27
C SER A 133 13.20 35.62 -12.47
N ASP A 134 11.98 36.10 -12.30
CA ASP A 134 11.22 36.75 -13.37
C ASP A 134 11.84 38.09 -13.78
N PHE A 135 12.18 38.93 -12.79
CA PHE A 135 12.73 40.25 -13.06
C PHE A 135 14.09 40.17 -13.77
N THR A 136 14.99 39.32 -13.29
CA THR A 136 16.31 39.16 -13.91
C THR A 136 16.23 38.53 -15.30
N ALA A 137 15.33 37.55 -15.52
CA ALA A 137 15.14 36.96 -16.84
C ALA A 137 14.59 37.97 -17.87
N ASN A 138 13.58 38.76 -17.49
CA ASN A 138 13.04 39.83 -18.35
C ASN A 138 14.10 40.91 -18.63
N LEU A 139 14.93 41.25 -17.63
CA LEU A 139 16.01 42.23 -17.81
C LEU A 139 17.03 41.75 -18.84
N ILE A 140 17.41 40.46 -18.79
CA ILE A 140 18.31 39.85 -19.78
C ILE A 140 17.67 39.86 -21.17
N GLU A 141 16.40 39.45 -21.28
CA GLU A 141 15.65 39.48 -22.54
C GLU A 141 15.64 40.88 -23.17
N VAL A 142 15.18 41.90 -22.42
CA VAL A 142 15.08 43.27 -22.93
C VAL A 142 16.46 43.84 -23.26
N SER A 143 17.48 43.55 -22.44
CA SER A 143 18.85 43.99 -22.72
C SER A 143 19.37 43.41 -24.04
N THR A 144 19.10 42.13 -24.30
CA THR A 144 19.49 41.51 -25.59
C THR A 144 18.73 42.11 -26.77
N ARG A 145 17.46 42.47 -26.57
CA ARG A 145 16.63 43.12 -27.60
C ARG A 145 17.09 44.54 -27.91
N THR A 146 17.43 45.34 -26.89
CA THR A 146 17.96 46.70 -27.06
C THR A 146 19.34 46.68 -27.70
N ALA A 147 20.22 45.74 -27.33
CA ALA A 147 21.55 45.59 -27.94
C ALA A 147 21.49 45.30 -29.45
N MET A 148 20.43 44.64 -29.91
CA MET A 148 20.18 44.34 -31.33
C MET A 148 19.33 45.41 -32.04
N GLY A 149 18.97 46.50 -31.36
CA GLY A 149 18.23 47.63 -31.94
C GLY A 149 16.71 47.43 -32.09
N PHE A 150 16.13 46.37 -31.50
CA PHE A 150 14.71 46.03 -31.66
C PHE A 150 13.78 46.63 -30.58
N SER A 151 14.31 47.30 -29.55
CA SER A 151 13.51 47.80 -28.42
C SER A 151 14.03 49.11 -27.84
N PRO A 152 13.14 49.95 -27.27
CA PRO A 152 13.52 51.10 -26.45
C PRO A 152 14.47 50.74 -25.30
N SER A 153 15.07 51.79 -24.71
CA SER A 153 16.07 51.67 -23.64
C SER A 153 15.50 50.94 -22.42
N ILE A 154 16.33 50.13 -21.76
CA ILE A 154 16.01 49.43 -20.51
C ILE A 154 15.42 50.38 -19.45
N TRP A 155 15.89 51.63 -19.45
CA TRP A 155 15.47 52.64 -18.46
C TRP A 155 14.00 53.06 -18.61
N GLU A 156 13.43 52.93 -19.81
CA GLU A 156 12.04 53.30 -20.08
C GLU A 156 11.06 52.20 -19.63
N VAL A 157 11.48 50.93 -19.66
CA VAL A 157 10.60 49.78 -19.41
C VAL A 157 10.84 49.12 -18.04
N GLY A 158 11.94 49.43 -17.37
CA GLY A 158 12.36 48.78 -16.12
C GLY A 158 11.31 48.79 -15.00
N HIS A 159 10.60 49.91 -14.79
CA HIS A 159 9.55 50.00 -13.77
C HIS A 159 8.35 49.10 -14.10
N THR A 160 7.96 49.03 -15.38
CA THR A 160 6.89 48.15 -15.84
C THR A 160 7.27 46.68 -15.68
N LEU A 161 8.53 46.31 -15.96
CA LEU A 161 9.02 44.95 -15.73
C LEU A 161 8.96 44.54 -14.26
N PHE A 162 9.30 45.46 -13.35
CA PHE A 162 9.26 45.18 -11.92
C PHE A 162 7.82 45.00 -11.40
N ILE A 163 6.88 45.84 -11.85
CA ILE A 163 5.45 45.65 -11.50
C ILE A 163 4.94 44.32 -12.07
N ALA A 164 5.28 44.02 -13.33
CA ALA A 164 4.86 42.79 -13.97
C ALA A 164 5.37 41.54 -13.23
N SER A 165 6.63 41.56 -12.76
CA SER A 165 7.21 40.44 -12.04
C SER A 165 6.56 40.21 -10.68
N LEU A 166 6.18 41.28 -9.97
CA LEU A 166 5.41 41.20 -8.73
C LEU A 166 4.03 40.57 -8.95
N VAL A 167 3.28 41.07 -9.94
CA VAL A 167 1.93 40.57 -10.25
C VAL A 167 1.99 39.10 -10.67
N ARG A 168 2.89 38.75 -11.58
CA ARG A 168 3.04 37.38 -12.10
C ARG A 168 3.46 36.41 -11.00
N SER A 169 4.42 36.79 -10.17
CA SER A 169 4.86 35.97 -9.03
C SER A 169 3.75 35.81 -7.99
N ALA A 170 2.91 36.82 -7.78
CA ALA A 170 1.76 36.73 -6.88
C ALA A 170 0.71 35.73 -7.39
N ILE A 171 0.45 35.70 -8.71
CA ILE A 171 -0.45 34.72 -9.32
C ILE A 171 0.09 33.29 -9.14
N ILE A 172 1.37 33.07 -9.47
CA ILE A 172 2.02 31.74 -9.31
C ILE A 172 1.96 31.29 -7.85
N TRP A 173 2.26 32.20 -6.92
CA TRP A 173 2.23 31.94 -5.49
C TRP A 173 0.82 31.61 -4.97
N LEU A 174 -0.20 32.34 -5.45
CA LEU A 174 -1.60 32.06 -5.11
C LEU A 174 -2.03 30.67 -5.61
N ILE A 175 -1.69 30.34 -6.86
CA ILE A 175 -1.96 29.02 -7.44
C ILE A 175 -1.31 27.92 -6.60
N TYR A 176 -0.02 28.08 -6.27
CA TYR A 176 0.70 27.13 -5.41
C TYR A 176 0.04 26.98 -4.03
N TYR A 177 -0.36 28.09 -3.40
CA TYR A 177 -1.03 28.08 -2.10
C TYR A 177 -2.36 27.31 -2.15
N VAL A 178 -3.17 27.58 -3.18
CA VAL A 178 -4.45 26.89 -3.38
C VAL A 178 -4.23 25.38 -3.55
N PHE A 179 -3.30 24.97 -4.41
CA PHE A 179 -2.99 23.55 -4.59
C PHE A 179 -2.47 22.89 -3.31
N LYS A 180 -1.56 23.54 -2.57
CA LYS A 180 -1.03 23.04 -1.29
C LYS A 180 -2.14 22.91 -0.24
N TYR A 181 -3.01 23.91 -0.11
CA TYR A 181 -4.12 23.91 0.85
C TYR A 181 -5.15 22.82 0.55
N TYR A 182 -5.58 22.67 -0.70
CA TYR A 182 -6.52 21.63 -1.09
C TYR A 182 -5.93 20.22 -0.94
N GLY A 183 -4.65 20.02 -1.32
CA GLY A 183 -3.95 18.76 -1.11
C GLY A 183 -3.90 18.37 0.36
N PHE A 184 -3.52 19.30 1.24
CA PHE A 184 -3.47 19.07 2.69
C PHE A 184 -4.86 18.78 3.27
N SER A 185 -5.89 19.48 2.80
CA SER A 185 -7.27 19.26 3.24
C SER A 185 -7.77 17.86 2.85
N LEU A 186 -7.49 17.42 1.62
CA LEU A 186 -7.89 16.10 1.13
C LEU A 186 -7.21 14.98 1.91
N LEU A 187 -5.88 15.07 2.08
CA LEU A 187 -5.10 14.15 2.91
C LEU A 187 -5.65 14.08 4.33
N ARG A 188 -5.92 15.24 4.95
CA ARG A 188 -6.47 15.30 6.31
C ARG A 188 -7.85 14.65 6.39
N GLN A 189 -8.72 14.84 5.41
CA GLN A 189 -10.02 14.18 5.37
C GLN A 189 -9.89 12.66 5.23
N GLU A 190 -8.98 12.17 4.38
CA GLU A 190 -8.74 10.75 4.20
C GLU A 190 -8.16 10.11 5.47
N HIS A 191 -7.16 10.75 6.08
CA HIS A 191 -6.61 10.34 7.37
C HIS A 191 -7.67 10.32 8.47
N GLN A 192 -8.53 11.34 8.55
CA GLN A 192 -9.63 11.39 9.53
C GLN A 192 -10.65 10.27 9.30
N LYS A 193 -10.97 9.94 8.05
CA LYS A 193 -11.84 8.80 7.72
C LYS A 193 -11.20 7.47 8.15
N ARG A 194 -9.93 7.24 7.79
CA ARG A 194 -9.16 6.05 8.18
C ARG A 194 -9.06 5.93 9.70
N TYR A 195 -8.81 7.04 10.40
CA TYR A 195 -8.70 7.08 11.84
C TYR A 195 -10.02 6.77 12.55
N LYS A 196 -11.14 7.39 12.14
CA LYS A 196 -12.48 7.09 12.68
C LYS A 196 -12.84 5.63 12.47
N LYS A 197 -12.51 5.09 11.29
CA LYS A 197 -12.71 3.68 10.94
C LYS A 197 -11.89 2.77 11.86
N LEU A 198 -10.61 3.08 12.10
CA LEU A 198 -9.75 2.34 13.02
C LEU A 198 -10.28 2.37 14.47
N ILE A 199 -10.78 3.51 14.95
CA ILE A 199 -11.40 3.59 16.29
C ILE A 199 -12.62 2.68 16.38
N LEU A 200 -13.49 2.69 15.38
CA LEU A 200 -14.68 1.86 15.37
C LEU A 200 -14.31 0.36 15.39
N LEU A 201 -13.38 -0.05 14.53
CA LEU A 201 -12.85 -1.42 14.49
C LEU A 201 -12.22 -1.85 15.81
N THR A 202 -11.34 -1.01 16.38
CA THR A 202 -10.68 -1.33 17.65
C THR A 202 -11.67 -1.42 18.80
N SER A 203 -12.72 -0.59 18.81
CA SER A 203 -13.80 -0.69 19.79
C SER A 203 -14.58 -2.00 19.65
N GLN A 204 -14.97 -2.37 18.44
CA GLN A 204 -15.71 -3.62 18.19
C GLN A 204 -14.84 -4.84 18.54
N LEU A 205 -13.59 -4.90 18.07
CA LEU A 205 -12.64 -5.96 18.42
C LEU A 205 -12.42 -6.07 19.94
N LYS A 206 -12.34 -4.96 20.65
CA LYS A 206 -12.18 -4.96 22.11
C LYS A 206 -13.41 -5.52 22.83
N THR A 207 -14.60 -5.24 22.31
CA THR A 207 -15.84 -5.87 22.81
C THR A 207 -15.81 -7.38 22.56
N GLU A 208 -15.40 -7.83 21.37
CA GLU A 208 -15.32 -9.26 21.08
C GLU A 208 -14.25 -9.98 21.91
N LEU A 209 -13.08 -9.37 22.10
CA LEU A 209 -12.03 -9.90 22.97
C LEU A 209 -12.50 -10.05 24.41
N TYR A 210 -13.26 -9.07 24.94
CA TYR A 210 -13.84 -9.16 26.28
C TYR A 210 -14.77 -10.37 26.42
N TRP A 211 -15.61 -10.65 25.41
CA TRP A 211 -16.48 -11.82 25.43
C TRP A 211 -15.70 -13.13 25.34
N ILE A 212 -14.62 -13.18 24.55
CA ILE A 212 -13.73 -14.36 24.49
C ILE A 212 -13.06 -14.62 25.84
N GLU A 213 -12.53 -13.59 26.50
CA GLU A 213 -11.93 -13.70 27.83
C GLU A 213 -12.95 -14.23 28.85
N LYS A 214 -14.16 -13.66 28.88
CA LYS A 214 -15.25 -14.13 29.75
C LYS A 214 -15.67 -15.58 29.44
N ASN A 215 -15.71 -15.96 28.16
CA ASN A 215 -16.02 -17.33 27.76
C ASN A 215 -14.98 -18.34 28.26
N MET A 216 -13.71 -17.95 28.42
CA MET A 216 -12.70 -18.85 29.02
C MET A 216 -13.00 -19.17 30.47
N ASP A 217 -13.40 -18.18 31.28
CA ASP A 217 -13.82 -18.40 32.67
C ASP A 217 -15.04 -19.34 32.75
N HIS A 218 -15.99 -19.19 31.83
CA HIS A 218 -17.14 -20.09 31.72
C HIS A 218 -16.72 -21.52 31.35
N ILE A 219 -15.79 -21.69 30.40
CA ILE A 219 -15.25 -22.99 30.01
C ILE A 219 -14.53 -23.65 31.20
N GLU A 220 -13.70 -22.92 31.93
CA GLU A 220 -13.00 -23.44 33.12
C GLU A 220 -13.99 -23.91 34.20
N LYS A 221 -15.05 -23.12 34.44
CA LYS A 221 -16.11 -23.50 35.37
C LYS A 221 -16.82 -24.77 34.94
N VAL A 222 -17.19 -24.88 33.66
CA VAL A 222 -17.81 -26.09 33.09
C VAL A 222 -16.89 -27.30 33.18
N MET A 223 -15.60 -27.13 32.89
CA MET A 223 -14.59 -28.19 33.01
C MET A 223 -14.48 -28.68 34.45
N LYS A 224 -14.43 -27.76 35.42
CA LYS A 224 -14.40 -28.10 36.85
C LYS A 224 -15.67 -28.83 37.28
N GLU A 225 -16.85 -28.32 36.93
CA GLU A 225 -18.13 -28.98 37.24
C GLU A 225 -18.22 -30.38 36.63
N SER A 226 -17.72 -30.54 35.40
CA SER A 226 -17.67 -31.84 34.69
C SER A 226 -16.71 -32.82 35.37
N TYR A 227 -15.54 -32.37 35.79
CA TYR A 227 -14.57 -33.20 36.50
C TYR A 227 -15.09 -33.64 37.88
N GLU A 228 -15.66 -32.71 38.66
CA GLU A 228 -16.27 -33.05 39.95
C GLU A 228 -17.46 -34.02 39.80
N LEU A 229 -18.27 -33.86 38.74
CA LEU A 229 -19.33 -34.80 38.44
C LEU A 229 -18.76 -36.19 38.09
N TYR A 230 -17.69 -36.26 37.29
CA TYR A 230 -17.01 -37.51 36.96
C TYR A 230 -16.44 -38.22 38.19
N GLU A 231 -15.77 -37.49 39.09
CA GLU A 231 -15.25 -38.08 40.33
C GLU A 231 -16.37 -38.63 41.22
N LYS A 232 -17.48 -37.91 41.36
CA LYS A 232 -18.65 -38.38 42.10
C LYS A 232 -19.29 -39.62 41.46
N ILE A 233 -19.34 -39.68 40.13
CA ILE A 233 -19.83 -40.85 39.38
C ILE A 233 -18.96 -42.08 39.66
N ASN A 234 -17.64 -41.92 39.58
CA ASN A 234 -16.69 -43.00 39.89
C ASN A 234 -16.72 -43.41 41.37
N GLY A 235 -16.88 -42.45 42.28
CA GLY A 235 -17.03 -42.68 43.72
C GLY A 235 -18.39 -43.25 44.13
N LYS A 236 -19.38 -43.27 43.23
CA LYS A 236 -20.80 -43.63 43.50
C LYS A 236 -21.47 -42.78 44.59
N GLU A 237 -21.00 -41.55 44.82
CA GLU A 237 -21.52 -40.61 45.81
C GLU A 237 -22.59 -39.68 45.21
N ASP A 238 -23.61 -39.30 45.98
CA ASP A 238 -24.65 -38.32 45.61
C ASP A 238 -25.35 -38.56 44.25
N ARG A 239 -25.76 -39.81 43.95
CA ARG A 239 -26.41 -40.17 42.67
C ARG A 239 -27.56 -39.27 42.26
N ASP A 240 -28.36 -38.80 43.21
CA ASP A 240 -29.54 -37.98 42.94
C ASP A 240 -29.19 -36.59 42.38
N THR A 241 -27.95 -36.13 42.57
CA THR A 241 -27.48 -34.82 42.11
C THR A 241 -26.84 -34.83 40.73
N TRP A 242 -26.51 -36.01 40.20
CA TRP A 242 -25.77 -36.15 38.94
C TRP A 242 -26.55 -35.59 37.75
N SER A 243 -27.85 -35.88 37.70
CA SER A 243 -28.73 -35.39 36.64
C SER A 243 -28.76 -33.85 36.60
N ASN A 244 -28.89 -33.22 37.76
CA ASN A 244 -28.93 -31.75 37.88
C ASN A 244 -27.57 -31.12 37.51
N ARG A 245 -26.45 -31.72 37.92
CA ARG A 245 -25.11 -31.26 37.54
C ARG A 245 -24.83 -31.44 36.04
N ALA A 246 -25.22 -32.57 35.45
CA ALA A 246 -25.11 -32.79 34.01
C ALA A 246 -25.95 -31.78 33.21
N LEU A 247 -27.15 -31.45 33.71
CA LEU A 247 -28.01 -30.43 33.12
C LEU A 247 -27.40 -29.02 33.24
N SER A 248 -26.79 -28.68 34.38
CA SER A 248 -26.05 -27.42 34.57
C SER A 248 -24.90 -27.28 33.57
N ILE A 249 -24.09 -28.34 33.43
CA ILE A 249 -23.00 -28.40 32.43
C ILE A 249 -23.55 -28.17 31.02
N ALA A 250 -24.62 -28.88 30.63
CA ALA A 250 -25.23 -28.74 29.31
C ALA A 250 -25.77 -27.31 29.06
N SER A 251 -26.39 -26.69 30.07
CA SER A 251 -26.88 -25.31 30.00
C SER A 251 -25.72 -24.31 29.82
N ASN A 252 -24.66 -24.44 30.62
CA ASN A 252 -23.49 -23.57 30.54
C ASN A 252 -22.77 -23.72 29.18
N VAL A 253 -22.65 -24.94 28.64
CA VAL A 253 -22.13 -25.18 27.28
C VAL A 253 -23.01 -24.52 26.22
N HIS A 254 -24.34 -24.56 26.40
CA HIS A 254 -25.26 -23.90 25.48
C HIS A 254 -25.10 -22.37 25.51
N GLU A 255 -24.91 -21.77 26.69
CA GLU A 255 -24.63 -20.34 26.83
C GLU A 255 -23.30 -19.95 26.16
N ILE A 256 -22.22 -20.70 26.41
CA ILE A 256 -20.92 -20.49 25.76
C ILE A 256 -21.05 -20.55 24.23
N LYS A 257 -21.80 -21.54 23.69
CA LYS A 257 -22.07 -21.63 22.24
C LYS A 257 -22.79 -20.40 21.72
N LYS A 258 -23.78 -19.90 22.45
CA LYS A 258 -24.54 -18.70 22.08
C LYS A 258 -23.67 -17.44 22.11
N GLU A 259 -22.86 -17.25 23.16
CA GLU A 259 -21.92 -16.14 23.31
C GLU A 259 -20.86 -16.18 22.20
N ASN A 260 -20.28 -17.34 21.88
CA ASN A 260 -19.33 -17.49 20.77
C ASN A 260 -19.95 -17.19 19.40
N ASN A 261 -21.21 -17.55 19.15
CA ASN A 261 -21.90 -17.17 17.91
C ASN A 261 -22.17 -15.66 17.79
N LEU A 262 -22.24 -14.92 18.90
CA LEU A 262 -22.28 -13.46 18.86
C LEU A 262 -20.91 -12.90 18.48
N VAL A 263 -19.85 -13.43 19.08
CA VAL A 263 -18.47 -13.06 18.75
C VAL A 263 -18.14 -13.29 17.29
N ILE A 264 -18.50 -14.47 16.76
CA ILE A 264 -18.29 -14.81 15.35
C ILE A 264 -19.04 -13.82 14.45
N ARG A 265 -20.29 -13.47 14.77
CA ARG A 265 -21.05 -12.48 14.00
C ARG A 265 -20.43 -11.09 14.05
N GLY A 266 -19.99 -10.63 15.21
CA GLY A 266 -19.30 -9.34 15.35
C GLY A 266 -18.00 -9.28 14.55
N ILE A 267 -17.20 -10.35 14.57
CA ILE A 267 -15.98 -10.47 13.75
C ILE A 267 -16.34 -10.54 12.26
N GLN A 268 -17.38 -11.29 11.88
CA GLN A 268 -17.83 -11.41 10.49
C GLN A 268 -18.30 -10.06 9.93
N GLU A 269 -19.07 -9.28 10.69
CA GLU A 269 -19.50 -7.93 10.30
C GLU A 269 -18.31 -6.99 10.04
N ILE A 270 -17.25 -7.11 10.86
CA ILE A 270 -15.99 -6.40 10.64
C ILE A 270 -15.34 -6.86 9.33
N THR A 271 -15.21 -8.17 9.12
CA THR A 271 -14.53 -8.69 7.93
C THR A 271 -15.31 -8.49 6.64
N GLU A 272 -16.63 -8.65 6.64
CA GLU A 272 -17.49 -8.54 5.45
C GLU A 272 -17.72 -7.08 5.02
N SER A 273 -17.70 -6.12 5.97
CA SER A 273 -17.84 -4.69 5.64
C SER A 273 -16.52 -4.03 5.21
N GLU A 274 -15.37 -4.54 5.67
CA GLU A 274 -14.02 -4.05 5.33
C GLU A 274 -13.46 -4.70 4.05
N PHE A 275 -13.70 -5.99 3.88
CA PHE A 275 -13.28 -6.78 2.73
C PHE A 275 -14.48 -7.03 1.83
N LYS A 276 -14.98 -5.97 1.18
CA LYS A 276 -15.62 -6.16 -0.13
C LYS A 276 -14.54 -6.72 -1.04
N ASP A 277 -14.45 -8.04 -1.02
CA ASP A 277 -13.32 -8.82 -1.50
C ASP A 277 -13.06 -8.42 -2.95
N LYS A 278 -11.92 -7.76 -3.18
CA LYS A 278 -11.47 -7.47 -4.54
C LYS A 278 -10.79 -8.70 -5.14
N GLY A 279 -10.97 -9.86 -4.52
CA GLY A 279 -10.15 -11.05 -4.67
C GLY A 279 -8.66 -10.75 -4.63
N ILE A 280 -7.86 -11.79 -4.78
CA ILE A 280 -6.42 -11.66 -4.93
C ILE A 280 -5.94 -12.75 -5.87
N GLU A 281 -4.89 -12.46 -6.63
CA GLU A 281 -4.24 -13.49 -7.43
C GLU A 281 -3.42 -14.42 -6.53
N TYR A 282 -3.46 -15.72 -6.82
CA TYR A 282 -2.72 -16.72 -6.05
C TYR A 282 -1.22 -16.41 -5.97
N LYS A 283 -0.61 -15.89 -7.03
CA LYS A 283 0.80 -15.47 -7.01
C LYS A 283 1.09 -14.44 -5.91
N ASP A 284 0.18 -13.52 -5.66
CA ASP A 284 0.37 -12.44 -4.69
C ASP A 284 0.25 -12.99 -3.26
N ILE A 285 -0.65 -13.95 -3.04
CA ILE A 285 -0.71 -14.72 -1.80
C ILE A 285 0.63 -15.41 -1.52
N VAL A 286 1.18 -16.12 -2.50
CA VAL A 286 2.43 -16.86 -2.34
C VAL A 286 3.61 -15.92 -2.08
N ASN A 287 3.66 -14.77 -2.75
CA ASN A 287 4.67 -13.74 -2.50
C ASN A 287 4.60 -13.21 -1.06
N ILE A 288 3.39 -12.85 -0.59
CA ILE A 288 3.17 -12.38 0.79
C ILE A 288 3.60 -13.44 1.81
N LEU A 289 3.23 -14.71 1.57
CA LEU A 289 3.61 -15.82 2.42
C LEU A 289 5.13 -16.01 2.43
N SER A 290 5.79 -15.98 1.27
CA SER A 290 7.26 -16.12 1.17
C SER A 290 7.96 -15.05 2.02
N GLU A 291 7.62 -13.78 1.81
CA GLU A 291 8.23 -12.66 2.55
C GLU A 291 7.98 -12.74 4.06
N THR A 292 6.78 -13.15 4.45
CA THR A 292 6.39 -13.24 5.86
C THR A 292 7.07 -14.42 6.55
N MET A 293 7.11 -15.59 5.91
CA MET A 293 7.72 -16.80 6.48
C MET A 293 9.24 -16.71 6.52
N GLU A 294 9.87 -16.05 5.54
CA GLU A 294 11.31 -15.76 5.59
C GLU A 294 11.68 -14.86 6.77
N ARG A 295 10.90 -13.80 7.01
CA ARG A 295 11.09 -12.92 8.17
C ARG A 295 10.94 -13.69 9.48
N GLU A 296 9.93 -14.55 9.55
CA GLU A 296 9.66 -15.36 10.73
C GLU A 296 10.79 -16.37 10.98
N GLY A 297 11.29 -17.05 9.94
CA GLY A 297 12.44 -17.96 10.01
C GLY A 297 13.69 -17.28 10.56
N ARG A 298 13.97 -16.06 10.11
CA ARG A 298 15.07 -15.23 10.64
C ARG A 298 14.84 -14.87 12.12
N ARG A 299 13.61 -14.54 12.50
CA ARG A 299 13.24 -14.16 13.88
C ARG A 299 13.48 -15.29 14.87
N ILE A 300 13.14 -16.53 14.50
CA ILE A 300 13.35 -17.72 15.33
C ILE A 300 14.77 -18.30 15.24
N GLY A 301 15.65 -17.69 14.45
CA GLY A 301 17.04 -18.12 14.29
C GLY A 301 17.24 -19.41 13.49
N LYS A 302 16.23 -19.84 12.70
CA LYS A 302 16.34 -21.03 11.84
C LYS A 302 16.82 -20.65 10.44
N SER A 303 17.84 -21.35 9.94
CA SER A 303 18.31 -21.22 8.57
C SER A 303 17.49 -22.12 7.64
N ILE A 304 16.35 -21.61 7.17
CA ILE A 304 15.42 -22.35 6.30
C ILE A 304 15.43 -21.73 4.90
N LYS A 305 15.58 -22.57 3.87
CA LYS A 305 15.36 -22.21 2.47
C LYS A 305 13.89 -22.44 2.12
N PHE A 306 13.20 -21.37 1.75
CA PHE A 306 11.85 -21.41 1.21
C PHE A 306 11.91 -21.51 -0.32
N ASP A 307 11.27 -22.54 -0.87
CA ASP A 307 11.28 -22.88 -2.30
C ASP A 307 9.83 -22.92 -2.81
N PHE A 308 9.25 -21.73 -3.00
CA PHE A 308 7.84 -21.58 -3.37
C PHE A 308 7.74 -21.33 -4.88
N HIS A 309 7.09 -22.26 -5.58
CA HIS A 309 6.90 -22.21 -7.03
C HIS A 309 5.43 -22.05 -7.35
N VAL A 310 5.10 -21.00 -8.09
CA VAL A 310 3.75 -20.75 -8.63
C VAL A 310 3.72 -21.19 -10.08
N ASN A 311 3.05 -22.30 -10.36
CA ASN A 311 2.88 -22.84 -11.70
C ASN A 311 1.59 -22.35 -12.36
N ASN A 312 0.52 -22.20 -11.57
CA ASN A 312 -0.79 -21.77 -12.04
C ASN A 312 -1.23 -20.55 -11.26
N ASN A 313 -1.58 -19.47 -11.96
CA ASN A 313 -2.10 -18.26 -11.33
C ASN A 313 -3.60 -18.14 -11.62
N PHE A 314 -4.37 -17.97 -10.56
CA PHE A 314 -5.82 -17.81 -10.61
C PHE A 314 -6.25 -16.75 -9.60
N PHE A 315 -7.46 -16.24 -9.78
CA PHE A 315 -8.04 -15.21 -8.92
C PHE A 315 -9.06 -15.87 -8.00
N MET A 316 -9.08 -15.46 -6.73
CA MET A 316 -9.94 -16.05 -5.71
C MET A 316 -10.53 -14.93 -4.86
N ASN A 317 -11.84 -15.01 -4.62
CA ASN A 317 -12.50 -14.10 -3.68
C ASN A 317 -12.19 -14.52 -2.24
N ASN A 318 -12.54 -15.74 -1.82
CA ASN A 318 -12.40 -16.21 -0.43
C ASN A 318 -10.98 -16.65 0.00
N HIS A 319 -9.98 -15.79 -0.22
CA HIS A 319 -8.56 -16.11 -0.11
C HIS A 319 -8.03 -16.39 1.30
N TYR A 320 -8.71 -15.92 2.34
CA TYR A 320 -8.30 -16.07 3.74
C TYR A 320 -8.18 -17.53 4.18
N PHE A 321 -9.07 -18.40 3.70
CA PHE A 321 -9.06 -19.82 4.06
C PHE A 321 -7.82 -20.52 3.50
N LEU A 322 -7.49 -20.27 2.22
CA LEU A 322 -6.29 -20.83 1.61
C LEU A 322 -5.02 -20.27 2.28
N ILE A 323 -4.95 -18.96 2.54
CA ILE A 323 -3.83 -18.35 3.29
C ILE A 323 -3.66 -19.03 4.65
N SER A 324 -4.76 -19.25 5.38
CA SER A 324 -4.74 -19.90 6.68
C SER A 324 -4.20 -21.33 6.58
N ILE A 325 -4.67 -22.12 5.60
CA ILE A 325 -4.18 -23.48 5.38
C ILE A 325 -2.67 -23.46 5.10
N LEU A 326 -2.23 -22.69 4.09
CA LEU A 326 -0.84 -22.65 3.67
C LEU A 326 0.07 -22.16 4.80
N ARG A 327 -0.30 -21.07 5.47
CA ARG A 327 0.47 -20.52 6.59
C ARG A 327 0.62 -21.52 7.73
N ASN A 328 -0.45 -22.21 8.11
CA ASN A 328 -0.38 -23.18 9.21
C ASN A 328 0.48 -24.39 8.86
N LEU A 329 0.39 -24.91 7.63
CA LEU A 329 1.27 -26.00 7.19
C LEU A 329 2.73 -25.57 7.15
N ILE A 330 3.02 -24.37 6.62
CA ILE A 330 4.39 -23.84 6.59
C ILE A 330 4.92 -23.62 8.02
N MET A 331 4.11 -23.10 8.95
CA MET A 331 4.51 -22.98 10.35
C MET A 331 4.78 -24.34 11.00
N ASN A 332 3.94 -25.35 10.75
CA ASN A 332 4.17 -26.70 11.25
C ASN A 332 5.48 -27.30 10.71
N SER A 333 5.77 -27.08 9.43
CA SER A 333 7.03 -27.45 8.80
C SER A 333 8.23 -26.72 9.41
N MET A 334 8.10 -25.41 9.66
CA MET A 334 9.16 -24.62 10.33
C MET A 334 9.43 -25.16 11.74
N ASP A 335 8.39 -25.53 12.49
CA ASP A 335 8.54 -26.12 13.82
C ASP A 335 9.21 -27.49 13.81
N ALA A 336 8.91 -28.32 12.80
CA ALA A 336 9.47 -29.66 12.64
C ALA A 336 10.96 -29.66 12.25
N ILE A 337 11.47 -28.55 11.71
CA ILE A 337 12.90 -28.38 11.41
C ILE A 337 13.63 -27.93 12.68
N ASP A 338 14.54 -28.75 13.19
CA ASP A 338 15.37 -28.38 14.35
C ASP A 338 16.33 -27.21 14.02
N ASN A 339 16.62 -26.37 15.01
CA ASN A 339 17.58 -25.27 14.94
C ASN A 339 19.00 -25.74 14.58
N THR A 340 19.32 -27.00 14.88
CA THR A 340 20.63 -27.59 14.56
C THR A 340 20.79 -27.95 13.08
N ARG A 341 19.67 -28.05 12.34
CA ARG A 341 19.65 -28.43 10.93
C ARG A 341 19.99 -27.23 10.04
N ARG A 342 21.17 -27.27 9.39
CA ARG A 342 21.67 -26.18 8.54
C ARG A 342 21.07 -26.16 7.13
N ASP A 343 20.49 -27.27 6.68
CA ASP A 343 19.90 -27.47 5.35
C ASP A 343 18.36 -27.50 5.39
N GLY A 344 17.74 -26.84 6.36
CA GLY A 344 16.29 -26.77 6.47
C GLY A 344 15.65 -26.28 5.17
N LYS A 345 14.69 -27.02 4.63
CA LYS A 345 14.01 -26.72 3.36
C LYS A 345 12.51 -26.89 3.54
N ILE A 346 11.77 -25.88 3.09
CA ILE A 346 10.31 -25.94 2.94
C ILE A 346 9.99 -25.58 1.49
N SER A 347 9.12 -26.35 0.86
CA SER A 347 8.67 -26.13 -0.52
C SER A 347 7.16 -26.06 -0.60
N LEU A 348 6.67 -25.20 -1.49
CA LEU A 348 5.27 -25.07 -1.86
C LEU A 348 5.19 -25.15 -3.38
N ILE A 349 4.39 -26.09 -3.88
CA ILE A 349 4.19 -26.31 -5.32
C ILE A 349 2.70 -26.47 -5.57
N ASP A 350 2.17 -25.79 -6.58
CA ASP A 350 0.81 -26.02 -7.07
C ASP A 350 0.79 -26.80 -8.40
N LYS A 351 -0.27 -27.58 -8.61
CA LYS A 351 -0.57 -28.30 -9.85
C LYS A 351 -2.08 -28.30 -10.11
N ILE A 352 -2.47 -28.55 -11.35
CA ILE A 352 -3.88 -28.80 -11.71
C ILE A 352 -3.99 -30.20 -12.31
N GLU A 353 -4.82 -31.06 -11.72
CA GLU A 353 -5.13 -32.39 -12.23
C GLU A 353 -6.61 -32.72 -12.02
N ASN A 354 -7.27 -33.31 -13.02
CA ASN A 354 -8.68 -33.74 -12.94
C ASN A 354 -9.64 -32.68 -12.38
N ALA A 355 -9.53 -31.42 -12.84
CA ALA A 355 -10.32 -30.28 -12.36
C ALA A 355 -10.13 -29.93 -10.86
N ASN A 356 -9.04 -30.38 -10.24
CA ASN A 356 -8.65 -29.98 -8.90
C ASN A 356 -7.34 -29.19 -8.93
N HIS A 357 -7.26 -28.15 -8.11
CA HIS A 357 -6.01 -27.57 -7.67
C HIS A 357 -5.38 -28.48 -6.61
N ILE A 358 -4.10 -28.80 -6.78
CA ILE A 358 -3.32 -29.61 -5.85
C ILE A 358 -2.19 -28.76 -5.28
N PHE A 359 -2.25 -28.50 -3.98
CA PHE A 359 -1.18 -27.82 -3.25
C PHE A 359 -0.32 -28.85 -2.52
N ILE A 360 0.98 -28.84 -2.80
CA ILE A 360 1.97 -29.76 -2.24
C ILE A 360 2.91 -28.95 -1.36
N ILE A 361 2.86 -29.21 -0.05
CA ILE A 361 3.72 -28.56 0.95
C ILE A 361 4.66 -29.63 1.50
N SER A 362 5.97 -29.47 1.29
CA SER A 362 6.95 -30.46 1.76
C SER A 362 8.07 -29.82 2.57
N ASP A 363 8.46 -30.49 3.65
CA ASP A 363 9.61 -30.15 4.48
C ASP A 363 10.59 -31.32 4.61
N ASN A 364 11.80 -31.01 5.11
CA ASN A 364 12.79 -32.00 5.53
C ASN A 364 12.99 -31.97 7.06
N GLY A 365 11.92 -31.78 7.82
CA GLY A 365 11.95 -31.78 9.29
C GLY A 365 12.15 -33.16 9.90
N SER A 366 11.77 -33.29 11.18
CA SER A 366 11.86 -34.55 11.94
C SER A 366 10.99 -35.68 11.38
N GLY A 367 9.99 -35.36 10.57
CA GLY A 367 8.94 -36.31 10.18
C GLY A 367 8.01 -36.67 11.35
N ILE A 368 7.04 -37.53 11.06
CA ILE A 368 5.99 -38.01 11.96
C ILE A 368 6.06 -39.54 11.97
N ASP A 369 5.90 -40.16 13.14
CA ASP A 369 5.83 -41.61 13.28
C ASP A 369 4.47 -42.17 12.80
N GLU A 370 4.45 -43.46 12.44
CA GLU A 370 3.25 -44.09 11.86
C GLU A 370 2.05 -44.12 12.81
N GLU A 371 2.28 -44.24 14.13
CA GLU A 371 1.19 -44.23 15.11
C GLU A 371 0.55 -42.84 15.18
N SER A 372 1.38 -41.79 15.30
CA SER A 372 0.94 -40.40 15.32
C SER A 372 0.24 -39.97 14.03
N LEU A 373 0.69 -40.46 12.86
CA LEU A 373 0.10 -40.14 11.56
C LEU A 373 -1.41 -40.37 11.49
N ASN A 374 -1.91 -41.42 12.16
CA ASN A 374 -3.34 -41.74 12.22
C ASN A 374 -4.14 -40.75 13.08
N HIS A 375 -3.47 -39.99 13.93
CA HIS A 375 -4.09 -39.12 14.93
C HIS A 375 -3.85 -37.64 14.69
N ILE A 376 -2.99 -37.23 13.73
CA ILE A 376 -2.64 -35.82 13.52
C ILE A 376 -3.83 -34.90 13.20
N PHE A 377 -4.93 -35.45 12.69
CA PHE A 377 -6.16 -34.71 12.41
C PHE A 377 -7.20 -34.81 13.53
N SER A 378 -6.93 -35.57 14.59
CA SER A 378 -7.82 -35.68 15.74
C SER A 378 -7.82 -34.36 16.54
N PRO A 379 -9.00 -33.80 16.88
CA PRO A 379 -9.06 -32.60 17.70
C PRO A 379 -8.32 -32.78 19.03
N GLY A 380 -7.43 -31.85 19.37
CA GLY A 380 -6.66 -31.91 20.62
C GLY A 380 -5.35 -32.68 20.54
N PHE A 381 -5.05 -33.37 19.43
CA PHE A 381 -3.82 -34.15 19.29
C PHE A 381 -2.60 -33.23 19.10
N SER A 382 -1.67 -33.27 20.06
CA SER A 382 -0.43 -32.52 20.02
C SER A 382 0.69 -33.28 20.73
N THR A 383 1.85 -33.32 20.10
CA THR A 383 3.08 -33.85 20.69
C THR A 383 3.93 -32.75 21.35
N LYS A 384 3.46 -31.50 21.34
CA LYS A 384 4.18 -30.32 21.84
C LYS A 384 3.62 -29.88 23.20
N ILE A 385 4.19 -30.45 24.27
CA ILE A 385 3.92 -30.04 25.66
C ILE A 385 5.17 -29.31 26.19
N ASN A 386 5.01 -28.05 26.60
CA ASN A 386 6.09 -27.35 27.30
C ASN A 386 5.95 -27.59 28.81
N TYR A 387 6.72 -28.54 29.33
CA TYR A 387 6.69 -28.91 30.75
C TYR A 387 7.19 -27.82 31.71
N ASN A 388 7.85 -26.77 31.19
CA ASN A 388 8.37 -25.67 32.00
C ASN A 388 7.39 -24.48 32.11
N THR A 389 6.54 -24.27 31.10
CA THR A 389 5.57 -23.13 31.09
C THR A 389 4.13 -23.57 31.34
N GLY A 390 3.83 -24.87 31.25
CA GLY A 390 2.45 -25.39 31.34
C GLY A 390 1.61 -25.10 30.09
N GLU A 391 2.20 -24.51 29.05
CA GLU A 391 1.51 -24.23 27.80
C GLU A 391 1.33 -25.52 26.99
N ILE A 392 0.07 -25.90 26.79
CA ILE A 392 -0.33 -26.94 25.86
C ILE A 392 -0.58 -26.27 24.51
N ASN A 393 0.25 -26.55 23.51
CA ASN A 393 -0.12 -26.27 22.13
C ASN A 393 -1.29 -27.21 21.81
N ARG A 394 -2.54 -26.72 21.86
CA ARG A 394 -3.78 -27.52 21.95
C ARG A 394 -4.06 -28.47 20.77
N GLY A 395 -3.14 -28.66 19.82
CA GLY A 395 -3.32 -29.65 18.74
C GLY A 395 -4.46 -29.35 17.77
N LEU A 396 -4.91 -28.10 17.73
CA LEU A 396 -6.08 -27.70 16.92
C LEU A 396 -5.71 -27.36 15.46
N GLY A 397 -4.44 -27.12 15.16
CA GLY A 397 -4.02 -26.58 13.86
C GLY A 397 -4.39 -27.47 12.67
N LEU A 398 -4.00 -28.75 12.69
CA LEU A 398 -4.23 -29.67 11.57
C LEU A 398 -5.71 -30.11 11.46
N SER A 399 -6.43 -30.24 12.57
CA SER A 399 -7.87 -30.55 12.56
C SER A 399 -8.70 -29.39 11.98
N ILE A 400 -8.33 -28.14 12.28
CA ILE A 400 -8.95 -26.96 11.65
C ILE A 400 -8.68 -26.95 10.13
N ILE A 401 -7.44 -27.25 9.71
CA ILE A 401 -7.11 -27.31 8.28
C ILE A 401 -7.96 -28.37 7.58
N GLN A 402 -8.06 -29.57 8.14
CA GLN A 402 -8.89 -30.63 7.57
C GLN A 402 -10.35 -30.17 7.43
N ASN A 403 -10.90 -29.55 8.48
CA ASN A 403 -12.26 -29.01 8.43
C ASN A 403 -12.44 -27.92 7.36
N ILE A 404 -11.48 -27.00 7.20
CA ILE A 404 -11.57 -25.98 6.14
C ILE A 404 -11.53 -26.66 4.76
N VAL A 405 -10.61 -27.59 4.54
CA VAL A 405 -10.49 -28.31 3.26
C VAL A 405 -11.78 -29.08 2.93
N VAL A 406 -12.34 -29.81 3.89
CA VAL A 406 -13.52 -30.66 3.66
C VAL A 406 -14.82 -29.85 3.65
N GLU A 407 -15.06 -29.01 4.65
CA GLU A 407 -16.35 -28.33 4.85
C GLU A 407 -16.48 -27.04 4.05
N LYS A 408 -15.38 -26.32 3.79
CA LYS A 408 -15.41 -25.06 3.01
C LYS A 408 -15.06 -25.25 1.56
N PHE A 409 -14.09 -26.10 1.27
CA PHE A 409 -13.61 -26.31 -0.10
C PHE A 409 -14.12 -27.60 -0.73
N HIS A 410 -14.86 -28.45 -0.01
CA HIS A 410 -15.29 -29.77 -0.49
C HIS A 410 -14.14 -30.59 -1.10
N GLY A 411 -12.95 -30.40 -0.51
CA GLY A 411 -11.70 -30.98 -0.96
C GLY A 411 -11.27 -32.18 -0.12
N ASN A 412 -10.01 -32.59 -0.33
CA ASN A 412 -9.39 -33.69 0.40
C ASN A 412 -7.96 -33.31 0.83
N ILE A 413 -7.48 -33.91 1.91
CA ILE A 413 -6.11 -33.75 2.40
C ILE A 413 -5.45 -35.12 2.59
N LYS A 414 -4.23 -35.28 2.09
CA LYS A 414 -3.38 -36.45 2.29
C LYS A 414 -2.05 -36.02 2.90
N VAL A 415 -1.48 -36.86 3.76
CA VAL A 415 -0.15 -36.67 4.34
C VAL A 415 0.72 -37.88 4.07
N GLU A 416 1.99 -37.63 3.77
CA GLU A 416 3.04 -38.65 3.71
C GLU A 416 4.19 -38.15 4.58
N SER A 417 4.63 -38.95 5.55
CA SER A 417 5.72 -38.57 6.45
C SER A 417 6.53 -39.78 6.84
N LYS A 418 7.83 -39.57 7.07
CA LYS A 418 8.71 -40.60 7.62
C LYS A 418 9.73 -39.94 8.55
N ILE A 419 9.93 -40.57 9.71
CA ILE A 419 10.89 -40.08 10.72
C ILE A 419 12.26 -39.85 10.07
N GLY A 420 12.82 -38.65 10.29
CA GLY A 420 14.10 -38.19 9.77
C GLY A 420 14.11 -37.76 8.30
N GLN A 421 13.04 -38.00 7.54
CA GLN A 421 12.95 -37.65 6.11
C GLN A 421 12.11 -36.39 5.86
N GLY A 422 11.21 -36.04 6.78
CA GLY A 422 10.32 -34.89 6.68
C GLY A 422 8.88 -35.29 6.39
N THR A 423 8.05 -34.30 6.09
CA THR A 423 6.61 -34.46 5.85
C THR A 423 6.19 -33.78 4.56
N THR A 424 5.24 -34.38 3.84
CA THR A 424 4.59 -33.82 2.65
C THR A 424 3.08 -33.87 2.82
N PHE A 425 2.44 -32.71 2.71
CA PHE A 425 0.99 -32.56 2.66
C PHE A 425 0.53 -32.33 1.22
N TYR A 426 -0.57 -32.97 0.84
CA TYR A 426 -1.25 -32.82 -0.44
C TYR A 426 -2.68 -32.35 -0.18
N ILE A 427 -3.04 -31.18 -0.69
CA ILE A 427 -4.38 -30.62 -0.55
C ILE A 427 -5.02 -30.57 -1.93
N TYR A 428 -6.18 -31.19 -2.07
CA TYR A 428 -6.96 -31.26 -3.30
C TYR A 428 -8.19 -30.38 -3.14
N ILE A 429 -8.36 -29.38 -3.99
CA ILE A 429 -9.52 -28.48 -3.98
C ILE A 429 -10.14 -28.43 -5.38
N PRO A 430 -11.46 -28.65 -5.53
CA PRO A 430 -12.15 -28.48 -6.80
C PRO A 430 -11.96 -27.07 -7.36
N LYS A 431 -11.59 -26.98 -8.64
CA LYS A 431 -11.27 -25.72 -9.31
C LYS A 431 -12.44 -24.72 -9.24
N GLU A 432 -13.66 -25.20 -9.45
CA GLU A 432 -14.87 -24.37 -9.47
C GLU A 432 -15.09 -23.64 -8.14
N ILE A 433 -14.75 -24.24 -7.00
CA ILE A 433 -14.95 -23.64 -5.68
C ILE A 433 -13.86 -22.60 -5.37
N LEU A 434 -12.64 -22.83 -5.88
CA LEU A 434 -11.50 -21.97 -5.57
C LEU A 434 -11.42 -20.72 -6.45
N GLU A 435 -11.93 -20.80 -7.68
CA GLU A 435 -11.94 -19.70 -8.66
C GLU A 435 -13.27 -18.91 -8.69
N GLU A 436 -14.23 -19.26 -7.82
CA GLU A 436 -15.49 -18.52 -7.60
C GLU A 436 -15.26 -17.23 -6.79
#